data_AF-A0A0D2FAS7-F1
#
_entry.id   AF-A0A0D2FAS7-F1
#
_cell.length_a   1.000
_cell.length_b   1.000
_cell.length_c   1.000
_cell.angle_alpha   90.00
_cell.angle_beta   90.00
_cell.angle_gamma   90.00
#
_symmetry.space_group_name_H-M   'P 1'
#
loop_
_entity.id
_entity.type
_entity.pdbx_description
1 polymer ?
#
loop_
_entity_poly.entity_id
_entity_poly.type
_entity_poly.pdbx_seq_one_letter_code
_entity_poly.pdbx_strand_id
1 'polypeptide(L)'
;MGTAFLSGLLNNIDDTRHELKFSLSAPSRTSLDRLRRRFSSPGSTDQDGDSARDGDGSRRGSKVDVITADNVTAAHDADVVILAFQPHQLKQVLADAALVAALCSKLIISLLAGVSCQHILENLSPSLHVSDDDDGGRGEAESESESVIPTTIRVARAMPTIGAQINESATLIAGTTDTGPDLELATWLFGLVGSTHVVPERLLDALTGINAATHALAVVALDAIVDASVAAGGGVSRGLALAVATQCLRGASTLLRADSDSGSGGDSMTVEGLKEAMSVPGGITINAVLELERGRVRAGISDAVTFAVRYAQGMMGTSMLDARHNDPAARCAS
;
A
#
# COMPACT_ATOMS: atom_id res chain seq x y z
N MET A 1 -6.40 -0.93 0.07
CA MET A 1 -5.05 -1.25 -0.43
C MET A 1 -4.98 -2.62 -1.09
N GLY A 2 -5.29 -3.72 -0.41
CA GLY A 2 -5.22 -5.07 -1.01
C GLY A 2 -5.96 -5.23 -2.34
N THR A 3 -7.15 -4.65 -2.49
CA THR A 3 -7.89 -4.68 -3.76
C THR A 3 -7.23 -3.88 -4.88
N ALA A 4 -6.60 -2.74 -4.58
CA ALA A 4 -5.87 -1.93 -5.56
C ALA A 4 -4.61 -2.68 -6.03
N PHE A 5 -3.86 -3.23 -5.09
CA PHE A 5 -2.70 -4.09 -5.34
C PHE A 5 -3.05 -5.28 -6.24
N LEU A 6 -4.07 -6.06 -5.89
CA LEU A 6 -4.50 -7.20 -6.70
C LEU A 6 -4.99 -6.79 -8.08
N SER A 7 -5.71 -5.67 -8.20
CA SER A 7 -6.15 -5.17 -9.51
C SER A 7 -4.95 -4.84 -10.40
N GLY A 8 -3.92 -4.20 -9.84
CA GLY A 8 -2.67 -3.93 -10.55
C GLY A 8 -1.93 -5.19 -10.97
N LEU A 9 -1.82 -6.18 -10.07
CA LEU A 9 -1.19 -7.46 -10.38
C LEU A 9 -1.91 -8.12 -11.56
N LEU A 10 -3.24 -8.27 -11.49
CA LEU A 10 -4.02 -8.93 -12.52
C LEU A 10 -3.92 -8.26 -13.90
N ASN A 11 -3.54 -6.98 -13.97
CA ASN A 11 -3.28 -6.30 -15.23
C ASN A 11 -1.96 -6.75 -15.89
N ASN A 12 -0.91 -7.03 -15.12
CA ASN A 12 0.45 -7.34 -15.62
C ASN A 12 0.89 -8.80 -15.46
N ILE A 13 0.05 -9.64 -14.85
CA ILE A 13 0.45 -11.01 -14.49
C ILE A 13 0.57 -11.98 -15.66
N ASP A 14 0.13 -11.60 -16.86
CA ASP A 14 0.38 -12.36 -18.09
C ASP A 14 1.86 -12.24 -18.54
N ASP A 15 2.59 -11.22 -18.07
CA ASP A 15 4.00 -10.99 -18.42
C ASP A 15 4.98 -11.68 -17.45
N THR A 16 4.48 -12.38 -16.43
CA THR A 16 5.32 -13.07 -15.46
C THR A 16 5.64 -14.49 -15.92
N ARG A 17 6.89 -14.93 -15.72
CA ARG A 17 7.30 -16.34 -15.96
C ARG A 17 6.72 -17.34 -14.94
N HIS A 18 5.98 -16.86 -13.95
CA HIS A 18 5.45 -17.64 -12.84
C HIS A 18 3.92 -17.74 -12.96
N GLU A 19 3.37 -18.92 -12.70
CA GLU A 19 1.92 -19.10 -12.58
C GLU A 19 1.49 -18.66 -11.17
N LEU A 20 0.81 -17.53 -11.08
CA LEU A 20 0.32 -16.98 -9.83
C LEU A 20 -1.20 -17.20 -9.71
N LYS A 21 -1.62 -17.72 -8.56
CA LYS A 21 -3.01 -17.96 -8.19
C LYS A 21 -3.35 -17.17 -6.93
N PHE A 22 -4.59 -16.68 -6.85
CA PHE A 22 -5.01 -15.85 -5.73
C PHE A 22 -6.26 -16.40 -5.04
N SER A 23 -6.19 -16.37 -3.70
CA SER A 23 -7.32 -16.61 -2.81
C SER A 23 -7.63 -15.32 -2.06
N LEU A 24 -8.92 -14.98 -1.97
CA LEU A 24 -9.41 -13.78 -1.29
C LEU A 24 -10.34 -14.17 -0.15
N SER A 25 -10.08 -13.60 1.02
CA SER A 25 -10.99 -13.68 2.16
C SER A 25 -11.55 -12.30 2.52
N ALA A 26 -12.83 -12.25 2.85
CA ALA A 26 -13.45 -11.05 3.42
C ALA A 26 -14.57 -11.41 4.42
N PRO A 27 -14.72 -10.65 5.52
CA PRO A 27 -15.55 -11.07 6.66
C PRO A 27 -17.06 -10.95 6.42
N SER A 28 -17.52 -10.25 5.37
CA SER A 28 -18.95 -10.01 5.15
C SER A 28 -19.40 -10.35 3.75
N ARG A 29 -20.63 -10.84 3.63
CA ARG A 29 -21.27 -11.19 2.35
C ARG A 29 -21.23 -10.02 1.35
N THR A 30 -21.52 -8.82 1.81
CA THR A 30 -21.42 -7.60 0.99
C THR A 30 -20.00 -7.36 0.46
N SER A 31 -18.98 -7.67 1.25
CA SER A 31 -17.58 -7.57 0.82
C SER A 31 -17.22 -8.64 -0.19
N LEU A 32 -17.68 -9.88 0.01
CA LEU A 32 -17.51 -10.97 -0.96
C LEU A 32 -18.21 -10.66 -2.28
N ASP A 33 -19.43 -10.14 -2.25
CA ASP A 33 -20.16 -9.76 -3.47
C ASP A 33 -19.45 -8.64 -4.22
N ARG A 34 -18.83 -7.68 -3.49
CA ARG A 34 -17.97 -6.66 -4.11
C ARG A 34 -16.72 -7.26 -4.74
N LEU A 35 -16.06 -8.21 -4.07
CA LEU A 35 -14.87 -8.89 -4.61
C LEU A 35 -15.21 -9.72 -5.85
N ARG A 36 -16.31 -10.49 -5.80
CA ARG A 36 -16.83 -11.25 -6.96
C ARG A 36 -17.14 -10.33 -8.13
N ARG A 37 -17.90 -9.24 -7.92
CA ARG A 37 -18.16 -8.27 -8.99
C ARG A 37 -16.89 -7.65 -9.58
N ARG A 38 -15.84 -7.51 -8.78
CA ARG A 38 -14.58 -6.86 -9.19
C ARG A 38 -13.59 -7.82 -9.87
N PHE A 39 -13.55 -9.08 -9.46
CA PHE A 39 -12.50 -10.02 -9.84
C PHE A 39 -13.00 -11.31 -10.49
N SER A 40 -14.28 -11.63 -10.41
CA SER A 40 -14.86 -12.70 -11.21
C SER A 40 -14.99 -12.22 -12.66
N SER A 41 -14.47 -13.01 -13.58
CA SER A 41 -14.69 -12.76 -15.01
C SER A 41 -16.20 -12.78 -15.32
N PRO A 42 -16.72 -11.93 -16.20
CA PRO A 42 -18.07 -12.08 -16.74
C PRO A 42 -18.09 -13.37 -17.57
N GLY A 43 -18.50 -14.49 -16.96
CA GLY A 43 -18.56 -15.78 -17.64
C GLY A 43 -18.75 -17.02 -16.76
N SER A 44 -18.57 -16.96 -15.44
CA SER A 44 -18.89 -18.08 -14.54
C SER A 44 -20.22 -17.84 -13.81
N THR A 45 -21.31 -17.75 -14.57
CA THR A 45 -22.63 -18.05 -14.05
C THR A 45 -23.02 -19.41 -14.57
N ASP A 46 -23.26 -20.36 -13.66
CA ASP A 46 -23.99 -21.59 -13.94
C ASP A 46 -25.32 -21.22 -14.61
N GLN A 47 -25.38 -21.29 -15.95
CA GLN A 47 -26.62 -21.30 -16.70
C GLN A 47 -26.46 -22.24 -17.88
N ASP A 48 -27.17 -23.36 -17.78
CA ASP A 48 -27.64 -24.16 -18.90
C ASP A 48 -28.23 -23.25 -20.00
N GLY A 49 -27.84 -23.47 -21.26
CA GLY A 49 -28.57 -22.96 -22.42
C GLY A 49 -27.73 -22.20 -23.45
N ASP A 50 -27.24 -22.94 -24.43
CA ASP A 50 -27.29 -22.64 -25.87
C ASP A 50 -27.00 -21.20 -26.36
N SER A 51 -25.82 -20.99 -26.93
CA SER A 51 -25.67 -20.58 -28.34
C SER A 51 -24.22 -20.26 -28.69
N ALA A 52 -23.77 -20.86 -29.80
CA ALA A 52 -22.50 -20.60 -30.44
C ALA A 52 -22.45 -19.19 -31.07
N ARG A 53 -21.38 -18.44 -30.81
CA ARG A 53 -20.83 -17.43 -31.74
C ARG A 53 -19.31 -17.38 -31.64
N ASP A 54 -18.70 -17.58 -32.81
CA ASP A 54 -17.28 -17.44 -33.08
C ASP A 54 -16.77 -16.02 -32.81
N GLY A 55 -15.57 -15.94 -32.25
CA GLY A 55 -14.82 -14.70 -32.04
C GLY A 55 -13.59 -15.00 -31.19
N ASP A 56 -12.42 -15.02 -31.83
CA ASP A 56 -11.10 -15.13 -31.22
C ASP A 56 -10.95 -14.20 -30.01
N GLY A 57 -11.04 -14.81 -28.82
CA GLY A 57 -10.97 -14.14 -27.53
C GLY A 57 -10.33 -15.11 -26.56
N SER A 58 -9.02 -14.98 -26.40
CA SER A 58 -8.24 -15.69 -25.39
C SER A 58 -9.01 -15.70 -24.06
N ARG A 59 -9.49 -16.89 -23.68
CA ARG A 59 -10.21 -17.13 -22.43
C ARG A 59 -9.25 -16.84 -21.29
N ARG A 60 -9.28 -15.61 -20.76
CA ARG A 60 -8.57 -15.24 -19.54
C ARG A 60 -9.18 -16.05 -18.39
N GLY A 61 -8.57 -17.20 -18.07
CA GLY A 61 -8.99 -18.02 -16.93
C GLY A 61 -9.01 -17.16 -15.67
N SER A 62 -10.01 -17.35 -14.81
CA SER A 62 -10.11 -16.61 -13.54
C SER A 62 -8.87 -16.91 -12.72
N LYS A 63 -7.92 -15.97 -12.64
CA LYS A 63 -6.68 -16.11 -11.83
C LYS A 63 -6.94 -15.97 -10.32
N VAL A 64 -8.19 -15.67 -9.95
CA VAL A 64 -8.69 -15.73 -8.59
C VAL A 64 -9.49 -17.03 -8.46
N ASP A 65 -8.97 -17.95 -7.66
CA ASP A 65 -9.50 -19.31 -7.51
C ASP A 65 -10.53 -19.38 -6.38
N VAL A 66 -10.26 -18.69 -5.26
CA VAL A 66 -11.09 -18.76 -4.05
C VAL A 66 -11.53 -17.36 -3.63
N ILE A 67 -12.83 -17.18 -3.39
CA ILE A 67 -13.40 -16.00 -2.72
C ILE A 67 -14.32 -16.49 -1.59
N THR A 68 -13.84 -16.40 -0.35
CA THR A 68 -14.44 -17.04 0.84
C THR A 68 -14.58 -16.07 2.02
N ALA A 69 -15.45 -16.39 2.97
CA ALA A 69 -15.48 -15.72 4.28
C ALA A 69 -14.53 -16.37 5.30
N ASP A 70 -13.99 -17.55 4.97
CA ASP A 70 -13.15 -18.34 5.85
C ASP A 70 -11.67 -18.04 5.57
N ASN A 71 -11.04 -17.37 6.53
CA ASN A 71 -9.62 -17.04 6.47
C ASN A 71 -8.73 -18.29 6.45
N VAL A 72 -9.12 -19.36 7.16
CA VAL A 72 -8.32 -20.59 7.25
C VAL A 72 -8.28 -21.27 5.89
N THR A 73 -9.43 -21.43 5.24
CA THR A 73 -9.52 -21.94 3.86
C THR A 73 -8.68 -21.09 2.89
N ALA A 74 -8.75 -19.76 2.98
CA ALA A 74 -7.95 -18.88 2.11
C ALA A 74 -6.44 -19.00 2.37
N ALA A 75 -6.04 -19.24 3.63
CA ALA A 75 -4.64 -19.35 4.01
C ALA A 75 -4.06 -20.73 3.67
N HIS A 76 -4.83 -21.82 3.78
CA HIS A 76 -4.34 -23.21 3.75
C HIS A 76 -3.43 -23.50 2.54
N ASP A 77 -3.85 -23.15 1.32
CA ASP A 77 -3.13 -23.47 0.08
C ASP A 77 -2.16 -22.35 -0.38
N ALA A 78 -2.05 -21.25 0.37
CA ALA A 78 -1.21 -20.12 -0.01
C ALA A 78 0.26 -20.29 0.40
N ASP A 79 1.22 -20.02 -0.49
CA ASP A 79 2.64 -19.95 -0.13
C ASP A 79 2.98 -18.63 0.60
N VAL A 80 2.28 -17.56 0.22
CA VAL A 80 2.41 -16.20 0.75
C VAL A 80 1.04 -15.69 1.15
N VAL A 81 0.93 -15.14 2.36
CA VAL A 81 -0.31 -14.55 2.86
C VAL A 81 -0.16 -13.05 3.01
N ILE A 82 -1.06 -12.29 2.40
CA ILE A 82 -1.07 -10.82 2.47
C ILE A 82 -2.16 -10.34 3.43
N LEU A 83 -1.77 -9.68 4.52
CA LEU A 83 -2.71 -9.07 5.47
C LEU A 83 -3.12 -7.68 4.98
N ALA A 84 -4.37 -7.55 4.50
CA ALA A 84 -4.85 -6.34 3.83
C ALA A 84 -6.17 -5.78 4.40
N PHE A 85 -6.36 -5.87 5.72
CA PHE A 85 -7.51 -5.36 6.46
C PHE A 85 -7.17 -4.08 7.25
N GLN A 86 -8.08 -3.56 8.09
CA GLN A 86 -7.79 -2.35 8.88
C GLN A 86 -6.94 -2.68 10.12
N PRO A 87 -5.91 -1.88 10.48
CA PRO A 87 -4.99 -2.19 11.58
C PRO A 87 -5.67 -2.61 12.90
N HIS A 88 -6.77 -1.94 13.29
CA HIS A 88 -7.49 -2.25 14.52
C HIS A 88 -8.13 -3.66 14.54
N GLN A 89 -8.25 -4.33 13.39
CA GLN A 89 -8.82 -5.68 13.28
C GLN A 89 -7.79 -6.77 13.54
N LEU A 90 -6.49 -6.44 13.66
CA LEU A 90 -5.41 -7.42 13.79
C LEU A 90 -5.68 -8.44 14.91
N LYS A 91 -5.96 -7.94 16.12
CA LYS A 91 -6.26 -8.78 17.30
C LYS A 91 -7.45 -9.70 17.07
N GLN A 92 -8.49 -9.19 16.42
CA GLN A 92 -9.70 -9.97 16.15
C GLN A 92 -9.44 -11.06 15.10
N VAL A 93 -8.70 -10.74 14.04
CA VAL A 93 -8.43 -11.69 12.95
C VAL A 93 -7.47 -12.78 13.41
N LEU A 94 -6.43 -12.43 14.18
CA LEU A 94 -5.43 -13.39 14.68
C LEU A 94 -5.85 -14.10 15.98
N ALA A 95 -7.08 -13.90 16.47
CA ALA A 95 -7.63 -14.66 17.58
C ALA A 95 -8.01 -16.10 17.21
N ASP A 96 -8.17 -16.40 15.91
CA ASP A 96 -8.48 -17.74 15.41
C ASP A 96 -7.21 -18.61 15.39
N ALA A 97 -7.13 -19.58 16.30
CA ALA A 97 -5.98 -20.47 16.42
C ALA A 97 -5.73 -21.32 15.16
N ALA A 98 -6.79 -21.72 14.45
CA ALA A 98 -6.66 -22.49 13.21
C ALA A 98 -6.03 -21.64 12.10
N LEU A 99 -6.40 -20.36 12.03
CA LEU A 99 -5.75 -19.41 11.13
C LEU A 99 -4.29 -19.21 11.50
N VAL A 100 -3.98 -18.97 12.78
CA VAL A 100 -2.59 -18.76 13.23
C VAL A 100 -1.73 -19.97 12.88
N ALA A 101 -2.20 -21.19 13.17
CA ALA A 101 -1.51 -22.42 12.82
C ALA A 101 -1.24 -22.53 11.30
N ALA A 102 -2.22 -22.14 10.47
CA ALA A 102 -2.04 -22.10 9.02
C ALA A 102 -0.99 -21.06 8.59
N LEU A 103 -0.82 -19.95 9.32
CA LEU A 103 0.13 -18.88 8.97
C LEU A 103 1.59 -19.20 9.36
N CYS A 104 1.82 -20.06 10.36
CA CYS A 104 3.15 -20.25 10.98
C CYS A 104 4.26 -20.70 10.01
N SER A 105 3.95 -21.45 8.96
CA SER A 105 4.94 -21.92 7.97
C SER A 105 5.10 -20.99 6.75
N LYS A 106 4.25 -19.97 6.64
CA LYS A 106 4.11 -19.14 5.43
C LYS A 106 4.88 -17.83 5.57
N LEU A 107 5.14 -17.18 4.43
CA LEU A 107 5.56 -15.77 4.42
C LEU A 107 4.32 -14.88 4.60
N ILE A 108 4.33 -14.05 5.63
CA ILE A 108 3.28 -13.07 5.90
C ILE A 108 3.75 -11.70 5.41
N ILE A 109 3.02 -11.10 4.49
CA ILE A 109 3.26 -9.71 4.05
C ILE A 109 2.12 -8.83 4.55
N SER A 110 2.43 -7.90 5.46
CA SER A 110 1.45 -6.99 6.04
C SER A 110 1.36 -5.66 5.28
N LEU A 111 0.14 -5.27 4.91
CA LEU A 111 -0.19 -3.94 4.38
C LEU A 111 -0.79 -3.01 5.45
N LEU A 112 -0.72 -3.42 6.72
CA LEU A 112 -1.35 -2.73 7.83
C LEU A 112 -0.50 -1.52 8.24
N ALA A 113 -1.00 -0.31 7.94
CA ALA A 113 -0.33 0.93 8.31
C ALA A 113 -0.15 1.05 9.83
N GLY A 114 1.06 1.43 10.27
CA GLY A 114 1.38 1.61 11.69
C GLY A 114 1.44 0.32 12.52
N VAL A 115 1.46 -0.86 11.91
CA VAL A 115 1.63 -2.14 12.61
C VAL A 115 3.01 -2.70 12.31
N SER A 116 3.88 -2.80 13.34
CA SER A 116 5.23 -3.34 13.19
C SER A 116 5.26 -4.86 12.98
N CYS A 117 6.36 -5.37 12.42
CA CYS A 117 6.66 -6.80 12.34
C CYS A 117 6.59 -7.42 13.73
N GLN A 118 7.19 -6.75 14.72
CA GLN A 118 7.15 -7.16 16.12
C GLN A 118 5.72 -7.29 16.65
N HIS A 119 4.84 -6.31 16.39
CA HIS A 119 3.45 -6.38 16.85
C HIS A 119 2.67 -7.51 16.17
N ILE A 120 2.95 -7.81 14.91
CA ILE A 120 2.34 -8.96 14.21
C ILE A 120 2.80 -10.26 14.86
N LEU A 121 4.10 -10.42 15.08
CA LEU A 121 4.68 -11.59 15.74
C LEU A 121 4.08 -11.79 17.14
N GLU A 122 3.98 -10.73 17.94
CA GLU A 122 3.35 -10.74 19.27
C GLU A 122 1.87 -11.12 19.26
N ASN A 123 1.14 -10.95 18.15
CA ASN A 123 -0.25 -11.40 18.03
C ASN A 123 -0.36 -12.83 17.47
N LEU A 124 0.72 -13.37 16.89
CA LEU A 124 0.78 -14.76 16.43
C LEU A 124 1.29 -15.71 17.53
N SER A 125 2.21 -15.25 18.39
CA SER A 125 2.80 -16.03 19.50
C SER A 125 1.83 -16.46 20.63
N PRO A 126 0.88 -15.65 21.13
CA PRO A 126 0.02 -16.05 22.26
C PRO A 126 -0.89 -17.22 21.92
N SER A 127 -1.23 -17.40 20.64
CA SER A 127 -2.05 -18.53 20.17
C SER A 127 -1.24 -19.81 19.93
N LEU A 128 0.09 -19.76 20.04
CA LEU A 128 0.99 -20.93 19.90
C LEU A 128 1.27 -21.64 21.23
N HIS A 129 0.87 -21.05 22.36
CA HIS A 129 1.02 -21.63 23.70
C HIS A 129 -0.27 -22.30 24.24
N VAL A 130 -1.26 -22.58 23.39
CA VAL A 130 -2.52 -23.23 23.82
C VAL A 130 -2.46 -24.72 23.53
N SER A 131 -1.75 -25.44 24.39
CA SER A 131 -2.05 -26.82 24.82
C SER A 131 -0.94 -27.27 25.76
N ASP A 132 -1.05 -26.92 27.03
CA ASP A 132 -0.52 -27.63 28.20
C ASP A 132 -0.94 -26.84 29.43
N ASP A 133 -2.18 -27.04 29.89
CA ASP A 133 -2.59 -26.76 31.28
C ASP A 133 -4.02 -27.29 31.49
N ASP A 134 -4.17 -28.61 31.49
CA ASP A 134 -5.25 -29.30 32.21
C ASP A 134 -4.76 -30.71 32.60
N ASP A 135 -4.19 -30.84 33.80
CA ASP A 135 -4.66 -31.78 34.83
C ASP A 135 -3.60 -31.91 35.95
N GLY A 136 -4.06 -31.80 37.20
CA GLY A 136 -3.24 -32.04 38.36
C GLY A 136 -3.13 -33.54 38.62
N GLY A 137 -1.96 -34.15 38.40
CA GLY A 137 -1.76 -35.54 38.85
C GLY A 137 -0.45 -36.19 38.45
N ARG A 138 0.44 -36.38 39.45
CA ARG A 138 1.46 -37.44 39.60
C ARG A 138 1.66 -38.43 38.44
N GLY A 139 2.90 -38.58 37.96
CA GLY A 139 3.33 -39.81 37.28
C GLY A 139 4.62 -39.66 36.48
N GLU A 140 5.48 -40.67 36.53
CA GLU A 140 6.81 -40.75 35.93
C GLU A 140 6.77 -41.24 34.46
N ALA A 141 7.87 -40.99 33.75
CA ALA A 141 8.42 -41.74 32.60
C ALA A 141 7.91 -41.48 31.16
N GLU A 142 8.86 -40.96 30.38
CA GLU A 142 9.23 -41.30 29.00
C GLU A 142 8.35 -40.87 27.80
N SER A 143 9.07 -40.27 26.84
CA SER A 143 8.77 -40.13 25.40
C SER A 143 7.72 -39.11 24.97
N GLU A 144 8.11 -37.83 24.98
CA GLU A 144 7.45 -36.81 24.18
C GLU A 144 8.31 -36.43 22.98
N SER A 145 7.78 -36.78 21.82
CA SER A 145 8.22 -36.22 20.54
C SER A 145 7.70 -34.79 20.51
N GLU A 146 8.48 -33.84 21.04
CA GLU A 146 8.26 -32.41 20.84
C GLU A 146 8.08 -32.17 19.34
N SER A 147 6.86 -31.85 18.90
CA SER A 147 6.65 -31.33 17.57
C SER A 147 7.26 -29.92 17.56
N VAL A 148 8.54 -29.85 17.21
CA VAL A 148 9.27 -28.60 17.00
C VAL A 148 8.59 -27.86 15.85
N ILE A 149 7.68 -26.94 16.19
CA ILE A 149 7.14 -25.97 15.24
C ILE A 149 8.32 -25.08 14.81
N PRO A 150 8.55 -24.85 13.50
CA PRO A 150 9.68 -24.04 13.05
C PRO A 150 9.65 -22.67 13.73
N THR A 151 10.71 -22.36 14.46
CA THR A 151 10.83 -21.25 15.43
C THR A 151 10.99 -19.88 14.78
N THR A 152 10.56 -19.68 13.54
CA THR A 152 10.70 -18.38 12.87
C THR A 152 9.55 -18.11 11.91
N ILE A 153 8.50 -17.47 12.43
CA ILE A 153 7.44 -16.88 11.60
C ILE A 153 8.07 -15.78 10.74
N ARG A 154 7.86 -15.85 9.42
CA ARG A 154 8.46 -14.94 8.45
C ARG A 154 7.50 -13.78 8.17
N VAL A 155 7.89 -12.57 8.54
CA VAL A 155 7.04 -11.38 8.39
C VAL A 155 7.79 -10.29 7.62
N ALA A 156 7.12 -9.77 6.59
CA ALA A 156 7.48 -8.55 5.91
C ALA A 156 6.32 -7.54 5.98
N ARG A 157 6.66 -6.27 5.89
CA ARG A 157 5.73 -5.16 5.73
C ARG A 157 5.91 -4.58 4.34
N ALA A 158 4.80 -4.34 3.64
CA ALA A 158 4.79 -3.65 2.37
C ALA A 158 3.73 -2.54 2.41
N MET A 159 4.13 -1.30 2.17
CA MET A 159 3.26 -0.13 2.16
C MET A 159 3.14 0.40 0.73
N PRO A 160 2.28 -0.20 -0.11
CA PRO A 160 2.02 0.32 -1.45
C PRO A 160 1.22 1.62 -1.41
N THR A 161 1.24 2.38 -2.50
CA THR A 161 0.33 3.51 -2.74
C THR A 161 -0.88 3.07 -3.58
N ILE A 162 -1.95 3.88 -3.57
CA ILE A 162 -3.15 3.59 -4.36
C ILE A 162 -2.88 3.50 -5.87
N GLY A 163 -1.74 4.05 -6.32
CA GLY A 163 -1.21 3.91 -7.69
C GLY A 163 -0.96 2.45 -8.11
N ALA A 164 -0.93 1.50 -7.17
CA ALA A 164 -0.82 0.07 -7.49
C ALA A 164 -1.89 -0.41 -8.49
N GLN A 165 -3.11 0.15 -8.44
CA GLN A 165 -4.18 -0.24 -9.37
C GLN A 165 -3.90 0.11 -10.85
N ILE A 166 -2.96 1.01 -11.10
CA ILE A 166 -2.50 1.43 -12.43
C ILE A 166 -1.01 1.15 -12.63
N ASN A 167 -0.43 0.24 -11.83
CA ASN A 167 0.98 -0.16 -11.88
C ASN A 167 1.99 0.98 -11.65
N GLU A 168 1.58 2.06 -10.97
CA GLU A 168 2.41 3.22 -10.61
C GLU A 168 2.52 3.37 -9.08
N SER A 169 2.62 2.24 -8.38
CA SER A 169 2.84 2.27 -6.94
C SER A 169 4.25 2.71 -6.59
N ALA A 170 4.41 3.37 -5.44
CA ALA A 170 5.70 3.52 -4.77
C ALA A 170 5.64 2.73 -3.46
N THR A 171 6.05 1.47 -3.49
CA THR A 171 5.91 0.55 -2.36
C THR A 171 7.14 0.61 -1.47
N LEU A 172 6.94 0.90 -0.20
CA LEU A 172 8.00 0.77 0.82
C LEU A 172 7.95 -0.63 1.41
N ILE A 173 9.11 -1.27 1.59
CA ILE A 173 9.20 -2.65 2.08
C ILE A 173 10.21 -2.73 3.23
N ALA A 174 9.87 -3.46 4.29
CA ALA A 174 10.80 -3.86 5.33
C ALA A 174 10.51 -5.29 5.78
N GLY A 175 11.53 -6.03 6.21
CA GLY A 175 11.40 -7.37 6.78
C GLY A 175 11.84 -7.41 8.24
N THR A 176 11.71 -8.58 8.88
CA THR A 176 12.44 -8.89 10.11
C THR A 176 13.96 -8.88 9.91
N THR A 177 14.40 -9.11 8.67
CA THR A 177 15.76 -8.91 8.20
C THR A 177 15.78 -7.90 7.05
N ASP A 178 16.88 -7.14 6.93
CA ASP A 178 17.06 -6.12 5.87
C ASP A 178 17.39 -6.74 4.49
N THR A 179 17.64 -8.05 4.42
CA THR A 179 17.95 -8.80 3.20
C THR A 179 17.45 -10.24 3.33
N GLY A 180 17.32 -10.95 2.20
CA GLY A 180 16.98 -12.37 2.17
C GLY A 180 15.87 -12.72 1.17
N PRO A 181 15.61 -14.03 0.98
CA PRO A 181 14.70 -14.52 -0.05
C PRO A 181 13.26 -14.01 0.12
N ASP A 182 12.79 -13.83 1.36
CA ASP A 182 11.45 -13.31 1.63
C ASP A 182 11.28 -11.85 1.18
N LEU A 183 12.33 -11.04 1.39
CA LEU A 183 12.34 -9.64 1.02
C LEU A 183 12.52 -9.45 -0.48
N GLU A 184 13.33 -10.30 -1.12
CA GLU A 184 13.43 -10.38 -2.58
C GLU A 184 12.09 -10.76 -3.21
N LEU A 185 11.39 -11.74 -2.64
CA LEU A 185 10.06 -12.15 -3.09
C LEU A 185 9.05 -11.01 -2.94
N ALA A 186 9.01 -10.33 -1.80
CA ALA A 186 8.17 -9.15 -1.59
C ALA A 186 8.52 -8.03 -2.59
N THR A 187 9.81 -7.74 -2.78
CA THR A 187 10.29 -6.72 -3.72
C THR A 187 9.87 -7.05 -5.15
N TRP A 188 10.07 -8.28 -5.59
CA TRP A 188 9.63 -8.74 -6.90
C TRP A 188 8.11 -8.60 -7.06
N LEU A 189 7.34 -9.11 -6.08
CA LEU A 189 5.89 -9.14 -6.14
C LEU A 189 5.29 -7.73 -6.22
N PHE A 190 5.78 -6.79 -5.39
CA PHE A 190 5.31 -5.40 -5.43
C PHE A 190 5.91 -4.61 -6.60
N GLY A 191 7.03 -5.05 -7.16
CA GLY A 191 7.62 -4.51 -8.39
C GLY A 191 6.71 -4.67 -9.61
N LEU A 192 5.83 -5.67 -9.63
CA LEU A 192 4.84 -5.87 -10.70
C LEU A 192 3.79 -4.75 -10.76
N VAL A 193 3.65 -3.95 -9.69
CA VAL A 193 2.66 -2.87 -9.59
C VAL A 193 3.29 -1.48 -9.39
N GLY A 194 4.58 -1.33 -9.60
CA GLY A 194 5.27 -0.04 -9.53
C GLY A 194 6.69 -0.16 -8.96
N SER A 195 7.26 0.96 -8.51
CA SER A 195 8.58 0.97 -7.90
C SER A 195 8.55 0.52 -6.44
N THR A 196 9.63 -0.14 -6.01
CA THR A 196 9.78 -0.66 -4.65
C THR A 196 11.03 -0.09 -3.99
N HIS A 197 10.96 0.22 -2.70
CA HIS A 197 12.09 0.68 -1.90
C HIS A 197 12.18 -0.11 -0.62
N VAL A 198 13.24 -0.91 -0.50
CA VAL A 198 13.58 -1.59 0.76
C VAL A 198 14.18 -0.57 1.72
N VAL A 199 13.60 -0.45 2.91
CA VAL A 199 14.01 0.51 3.93
C VAL A 199 14.05 -0.17 5.30
N PRO A 200 14.88 0.33 6.23
CA PRO A 200 14.80 -0.13 7.61
C PRO A 200 13.40 0.10 8.18
N GLU A 201 12.89 -0.86 8.95
CA GLU A 201 11.49 -0.86 9.41
C GLU A 201 11.09 0.44 10.14
N ARG A 202 11.98 1.01 10.96
CA ARG A 202 11.77 2.28 11.68
C ARG A 202 11.41 3.48 10.77
N LEU A 203 11.75 3.40 9.48
CA LEU A 203 11.46 4.45 8.51
C LEU A 203 10.13 4.25 7.79
N LEU A 204 9.51 3.05 7.85
CA LEU A 204 8.26 2.78 7.13
C LEU A 204 7.16 3.77 7.48
N ASP A 205 6.93 4.04 8.77
CA ASP A 205 5.81 4.88 9.18
C ASP A 205 6.03 6.35 8.80
N ALA A 206 7.25 6.88 9.00
CA ALA A 206 7.58 8.24 8.59
C ALA A 206 7.48 8.44 7.07
N LEU A 207 8.01 7.49 6.29
CA LEU A 207 7.92 7.52 4.83
C LEU A 207 6.47 7.32 4.34
N THR A 208 5.66 6.53 5.05
CA THR A 208 4.22 6.42 4.79
C THR A 208 3.52 7.76 5.03
N GLY A 209 3.90 8.51 6.07
CA GLY A 209 3.42 9.87 6.32
C GLY A 209 3.79 10.85 5.19
N ILE A 210 5.03 10.79 4.69
CA ILE A 210 5.47 11.57 3.51
C ILE A 210 4.63 11.21 2.28
N ASN A 211 4.45 9.91 2.00
CA ASN A 211 3.62 9.44 0.88
C ASN A 211 2.19 9.97 0.99
N ALA A 212 1.56 9.88 2.16
CA ALA A 212 0.21 10.36 2.39
C ALA A 212 0.08 11.87 2.18
N ALA A 213 0.98 12.66 2.76
CA ALA A 213 1.01 14.11 2.60
C ALA A 213 1.22 14.53 1.13
N THR A 214 2.08 13.81 0.41
CA THR A 214 2.37 14.07 -1.01
C THR A 214 1.14 13.84 -1.89
N HIS A 215 0.40 12.76 -1.67
CA HIS A 215 -0.85 12.50 -2.39
C HIS A 215 -1.91 13.55 -2.06
N ALA A 216 -2.06 13.91 -0.78
CA ALA A 216 -3.01 14.94 -0.36
C ALA A 216 -2.68 16.30 -1.02
N LEU A 217 -1.40 16.68 -1.02
CA LEU A 217 -0.93 17.90 -1.68
C LEU A 217 -1.23 17.88 -3.18
N ALA A 218 -0.92 16.77 -3.87
CA ALA A 218 -1.14 16.66 -5.31
C ALA A 218 -2.62 16.84 -5.67
N VAL A 219 -3.54 16.22 -4.91
CA VAL A 219 -4.99 16.35 -5.14
C VAL A 219 -5.46 17.78 -4.90
N VAL A 220 -5.09 18.38 -3.77
CA VAL A 220 -5.48 19.77 -3.44
C VAL A 220 -4.91 20.76 -4.45
N ALA A 221 -3.65 20.59 -4.87
CA ALA A 221 -3.02 21.44 -5.87
C ALA A 221 -3.72 21.31 -7.23
N LEU A 222 -4.03 20.10 -7.69
CA LEU A 222 -4.74 19.89 -8.95
C LEU A 222 -6.14 20.51 -8.94
N ASP A 223 -6.89 20.34 -7.84
CA ASP A 223 -8.23 20.93 -7.69
C ASP A 223 -8.17 22.46 -7.73
N ALA A 224 -7.22 23.06 -6.99
CA ALA A 224 -7.00 24.50 -6.99
C ALA A 224 -6.55 25.04 -8.37
N ILE A 225 -5.67 24.33 -9.07
CA ILE A 225 -5.22 24.69 -10.42
C ILE A 225 -6.40 24.68 -11.40
N VAL A 226 -7.24 23.66 -11.33
CA VAL A 226 -8.40 23.50 -12.20
C VAL A 226 -9.43 24.61 -11.96
N ASP A 227 -9.76 24.90 -10.70
CA ASP A 227 -10.69 25.96 -10.34
C ASP A 227 -10.17 27.34 -10.76
N ALA A 228 -8.89 27.63 -10.49
CA ALA A 228 -8.26 28.88 -10.89
C ALA A 228 -8.21 29.05 -12.42
N SER A 229 -7.96 27.95 -13.16
CA SER A 229 -7.93 27.98 -14.64
C SER A 229 -9.29 28.34 -15.23
N VAL A 230 -10.37 27.82 -14.65
CA VAL A 230 -11.74 28.16 -15.07
C VAL A 230 -12.09 29.60 -14.68
N ALA A 231 -11.70 30.02 -13.46
CA ALA A 231 -11.98 31.35 -12.95
C ALA A 231 -11.22 32.46 -13.70
N ALA A 232 -10.00 32.19 -14.18
CA ALA A 232 -9.20 33.13 -14.95
C ALA A 232 -9.84 33.54 -16.29
N GLY A 233 -10.86 32.80 -16.76
CA GLY A 233 -11.52 33.06 -18.03
C GLY A 233 -10.71 32.57 -19.23
N GLY A 234 -10.99 33.11 -20.42
CA GLY A 234 -10.27 32.73 -21.65
C GLY A 234 -10.77 31.44 -22.33
N GLY A 235 -11.90 30.89 -21.90
CA GLY A 235 -12.56 29.76 -22.55
C GLY A 235 -11.98 28.37 -22.23
N VAL A 236 -11.12 28.27 -21.21
CA VAL A 236 -10.54 26.99 -20.78
C VAL A 236 -11.60 26.15 -20.04
N SER A 237 -11.86 24.94 -20.53
CA SER A 237 -12.77 24.01 -19.86
C SER A 237 -12.10 23.32 -18.66
N ARG A 238 -12.91 22.91 -17.67
CA ARG A 238 -12.43 22.14 -16.50
C ARG A 238 -11.64 20.89 -16.91
N GLY A 239 -12.14 20.17 -17.94
CA GLY A 239 -11.50 18.95 -18.44
C GLY A 239 -10.14 19.21 -19.07
N LEU A 240 -10.01 20.26 -19.89
CA LEU A 240 -8.74 20.63 -20.50
C LEU A 240 -7.73 21.10 -19.43
N ALA A 241 -8.17 21.91 -18.47
CA ALA A 241 -7.32 22.36 -17.36
C ALA A 241 -6.75 21.17 -16.57
N LEU A 242 -7.60 20.19 -16.23
CA LEU A 242 -7.18 18.98 -15.52
C LEU A 242 -6.18 18.16 -16.35
N ALA A 243 -6.45 17.96 -17.64
CA ALA A 243 -5.56 17.21 -18.52
C ALA A 243 -4.16 17.84 -18.63
N VAL A 244 -4.09 19.17 -18.77
CA VAL A 244 -2.82 19.90 -18.81
C VAL A 244 -2.10 19.81 -17.45
N ALA A 245 -2.80 20.09 -16.34
CA ALA A 245 -2.20 20.12 -15.00
C ALA A 245 -1.63 18.75 -14.58
N THR A 246 -2.39 17.68 -14.80
CA THR A 246 -1.94 16.31 -14.51
C THR A 246 -0.74 15.89 -15.35
N GLN A 247 -0.73 16.26 -16.64
CA GLN A 247 0.40 16.00 -17.53
C GLN A 247 1.66 16.78 -17.10
N CYS A 248 1.52 18.03 -16.65
CA CYS A 248 2.63 18.81 -16.11
C CYS A 248 3.22 18.18 -14.84
N LEU A 249 2.37 17.74 -13.89
CA LEU A 249 2.82 17.03 -12.69
C LEU A 249 3.56 15.73 -13.02
N ARG A 250 3.04 14.95 -13.98
CA ARG A 250 3.71 13.73 -14.46
C ARG A 250 5.07 14.04 -15.11
N GLY A 251 5.14 15.06 -15.96
CA GLY A 251 6.39 15.48 -16.60
C GLY A 251 7.45 15.89 -15.59
N ALA A 252 7.09 16.74 -14.62
CA ALA A 252 8.01 17.20 -13.58
C ALA A 252 8.57 16.04 -12.74
N SER A 253 7.70 15.12 -12.28
CA SER A 253 8.13 13.95 -11.52
C SER A 253 8.95 12.96 -12.33
N THR A 254 8.66 12.79 -13.62
CA THR A 254 9.44 11.92 -14.52
C THR A 254 10.86 12.47 -14.74
N LEU A 255 11.00 13.77 -14.98
CA LEU A 255 12.31 14.42 -15.14
C LEU A 255 13.17 14.27 -13.88
N LEU A 256 12.59 14.45 -12.70
CA LEU A 256 13.29 14.30 -11.42
C LEU A 256 13.66 12.84 -11.10
N ARG A 257 12.99 11.85 -11.71
CA ARG A 257 13.29 10.41 -11.54
C ARG A 257 14.34 9.87 -12.52
N ALA A 258 14.38 10.38 -13.74
CA ALA A 258 15.18 9.81 -14.83
C ALA A 258 16.69 9.80 -14.54
N ASP A 259 17.17 10.71 -13.70
CA ASP A 259 18.60 10.84 -13.40
C ASP A 259 19.09 9.92 -12.28
N SER A 260 18.19 9.38 -11.43
CA SER A 260 18.56 8.44 -10.36
C SER A 260 18.86 7.01 -10.86
N ASP A 261 18.30 6.60 -12.00
CA ASP A 261 18.42 5.23 -12.53
C ASP A 261 19.56 5.06 -13.56
N SER A 262 20.12 6.17 -14.07
CA SER A 262 20.95 6.13 -15.29
C SER A 262 22.44 5.81 -15.06
N GLY A 263 22.98 5.91 -13.84
CA GLY A 263 24.38 5.58 -13.49
C GLY A 263 25.47 6.35 -14.26
N SER A 264 25.10 7.07 -15.33
CA SER A 264 25.91 8.03 -16.05
C SER A 264 25.97 9.30 -15.23
N GLY A 265 27.17 9.81 -14.95
CA GLY A 265 27.39 11.11 -14.31
C GLY A 265 26.95 12.31 -15.15
N GLY A 266 25.78 12.22 -15.78
CA GLY A 266 25.03 13.36 -16.28
C GLY A 266 24.47 14.15 -15.11
N ASP A 267 24.34 15.46 -15.31
CA ASP A 267 23.91 16.40 -14.29
C ASP A 267 22.49 16.03 -13.84
N SER A 268 22.35 15.53 -12.60
CA SER A 268 21.04 15.13 -12.08
C SER A 268 20.19 16.38 -11.89
N MET A 269 19.05 16.43 -12.57
CA MET A 269 18.08 17.52 -12.46
C MET A 269 17.56 17.56 -11.02
N THR A 270 18.00 18.56 -10.27
CA THR A 270 17.50 18.84 -8.93
C THR A 270 16.16 19.56 -8.99
N VAL A 271 15.44 19.63 -7.86
CA VAL A 271 14.22 20.44 -7.77
C VAL A 271 14.52 21.91 -8.07
N GLU A 272 15.69 22.40 -7.63
CA GLU A 272 16.19 23.74 -7.92
C GLU A 272 16.50 23.90 -9.41
N GLY A 273 17.21 22.93 -10.01
CA GLY A 273 17.55 22.93 -11.43
C GLY A 273 16.32 22.93 -12.33
N LEU A 274 15.30 22.13 -11.99
CA LEU A 274 14.04 22.11 -12.75
C LEU A 274 13.30 23.46 -12.64
N LYS A 275 13.26 24.03 -11.44
CA LYS A 275 12.68 25.37 -11.21
C LYS A 275 13.41 26.45 -12.03
N GLU A 276 14.74 26.41 -12.07
CA GLU A 276 15.57 27.32 -12.86
C GLU A 276 15.36 27.15 -14.37
N ALA A 277 15.36 25.91 -14.86
CA ALA A 277 15.14 25.59 -16.26
C ALA A 277 13.77 26.09 -16.78
N MET A 278 12.75 26.11 -15.93
CA MET A 278 11.40 26.60 -16.28
C MET A 278 11.24 28.12 -16.11
N SER A 279 12.20 28.83 -15.52
CA SER A 279 12.07 30.23 -15.09
C SER A 279 12.95 31.16 -15.90
N VAL A 280 12.38 31.81 -16.92
CA VAL A 280 13.06 32.86 -17.69
C VAL A 280 12.87 34.26 -17.07
N PRO A 281 13.81 35.21 -17.26
CA PRO A 281 13.66 36.57 -16.76
C PRO A 281 12.34 37.23 -17.19
N GLY A 282 11.54 37.68 -16.22
CA GLY A 282 10.23 38.28 -16.46
C GLY A 282 9.12 37.33 -16.94
N GLY A 283 9.40 36.01 -16.99
CA GLY A 283 8.47 35.00 -17.50
C GLY A 283 7.29 34.68 -16.57
N ILE A 284 6.33 33.91 -17.09
CA ILE A 284 5.12 33.51 -16.36
C ILE A 284 5.48 32.66 -15.14
N THR A 285 6.36 31.66 -15.30
CA THR A 285 6.73 30.72 -14.23
C THR A 285 7.32 31.43 -13.01
N ILE A 286 8.28 32.34 -13.20
CA ILE A 286 8.93 33.02 -12.06
C ILE A 286 7.95 33.93 -11.31
N ASN A 287 7.07 34.63 -12.03
CA ASN A 287 6.02 35.43 -11.40
C ASN A 287 5.01 34.56 -10.63
N ALA A 288 4.62 33.40 -11.18
CA ALA A 288 3.76 32.45 -10.48
C ALA A 288 4.44 31.88 -9.22
N VAL A 289 5.74 31.56 -9.29
CA VAL A 289 6.52 31.13 -8.11
C VAL A 289 6.51 32.21 -7.03
N LEU A 290 6.72 33.49 -7.39
CA LEU A 290 6.67 34.59 -6.42
C LEU A 290 5.30 34.71 -5.73
N GLU A 291 4.20 34.48 -6.44
CA GLU A 291 2.85 34.45 -5.83
C GLU A 291 2.67 33.25 -4.88
N LEU A 292 3.21 32.08 -5.23
CA LEU A 292 3.20 30.92 -4.32
C LEU A 292 4.00 31.19 -3.04
N GLU A 293 5.13 31.89 -3.15
CA GLU A 293 5.92 32.30 -1.98
C GLU A 293 5.18 33.33 -1.12
N ARG A 294 4.51 34.32 -1.74
CA ARG A 294 3.63 35.28 -1.04
C ARG A 294 2.50 34.57 -0.29
N GLY A 295 1.95 33.52 -0.89
CA GLY A 295 0.94 32.63 -0.29
C GLY A 295 1.48 31.68 0.78
N ARG A 296 2.79 31.71 1.09
CA ARG A 296 3.45 30.83 2.08
C ARG A 296 3.28 29.34 1.79
N VAL A 297 3.19 28.96 0.51
CA VAL A 297 2.93 27.57 0.09
C VAL A 297 3.95 26.59 0.67
N ARG A 298 5.24 26.95 0.71
CA ARG A 298 6.28 26.10 1.32
C ARG A 298 6.04 25.83 2.81
N ALA A 299 5.60 26.84 3.55
CA ALA A 299 5.31 26.68 4.98
C ALA A 299 4.14 25.71 5.17
N GLY A 300 3.04 25.92 4.44
CA GLY A 300 1.88 25.03 4.50
C GLY A 300 2.20 23.57 4.13
N ILE A 301 3.03 23.35 3.11
CA ILE A 301 3.50 22.01 2.73
C ILE A 301 4.35 21.40 3.85
N SER A 302 5.29 22.17 4.41
CA SER A 302 6.17 21.71 5.50
C SER A 302 5.38 21.30 6.74
N ASP A 303 4.36 22.09 7.10
CA ASP A 303 3.48 21.82 8.23
C ASP A 303 2.64 20.54 8.00
N ALA A 304 2.07 20.39 6.79
CA ALA A 304 1.29 19.22 6.43
C ALA A 304 2.12 17.92 6.45
N VAL A 305 3.34 17.96 5.88
CA VAL A 305 4.25 16.81 5.89
C VAL A 305 4.69 16.48 7.33
N THR A 306 5.08 17.48 8.11
CA THR A 306 5.49 17.29 9.51
C THR A 306 4.37 16.66 10.34
N PHE A 307 3.13 17.16 10.17
CA PHE A 307 1.96 16.58 10.82
C PHE A 307 1.75 15.14 10.41
N ALA A 308 1.76 14.83 9.11
CA ALA A 308 1.50 13.48 8.60
C ALA A 308 2.57 12.47 9.06
N VAL A 309 3.84 12.85 9.06
CA VAL A 309 4.95 12.02 9.57
C VAL A 309 4.73 11.70 11.05
N ARG A 310 4.49 12.73 11.87
CA ARG A 310 4.23 12.55 13.31
C ARG A 310 3.00 11.68 13.54
N TYR A 311 1.92 11.95 12.81
CA TYR A 311 0.69 11.18 12.92
C TYR A 311 0.92 9.69 12.61
N ALA A 312 1.62 9.39 11.52
CA ALA A 312 1.92 8.02 11.13
C ALA A 312 2.79 7.29 12.17
N GLN A 313 3.81 7.96 12.71
CA GLN A 313 4.63 7.43 13.82
C GLN A 313 3.80 7.23 15.10
N GLY A 314 2.82 8.10 15.33
CA GLY A 314 1.89 8.04 16.45
C GLY A 314 0.81 6.97 16.34
N MET A 315 0.65 6.29 15.20
CA MET A 315 -0.39 5.26 15.05
C MET A 315 -0.20 4.05 15.98
N MET A 316 1.00 3.86 16.56
CA MET A 316 1.28 2.85 17.59
C MET A 316 1.02 3.33 19.04
N GLY A 317 0.63 4.60 19.26
CA GLY A 317 0.36 5.18 20.57
C GLY A 317 -0.94 6.01 20.61
N THR A 318 -1.75 5.83 21.63
CA THR A 318 -3.02 6.54 21.85
C THR A 318 -2.97 8.06 21.58
N SER A 319 -3.94 8.54 20.81
CA SER A 319 -4.42 9.94 20.64
C SER A 319 -3.38 11.05 20.35
N MET A 320 -3.10 11.30 19.06
CA MET A 320 -2.56 12.60 18.60
C MET A 320 -3.64 13.65 18.29
N LEU A 321 -4.92 13.29 18.31
CA LEU A 321 -6.01 14.23 18.02
C LEU A 321 -6.18 15.30 19.12
N ASP A 322 -5.70 15.03 20.34
CA ASP A 322 -5.70 15.99 21.45
C ASP A 322 -4.60 17.06 21.33
N ALA A 323 -3.54 16.83 20.54
CA ALA A 323 -2.41 17.76 20.45
C ALA A 323 -2.74 19.05 19.69
N ARG A 324 -3.73 19.03 18.78
CA ARG A 324 -4.20 20.28 18.11
C ARG A 324 -5.02 21.18 19.02
N HIS A 325 -5.65 20.63 20.07
CA HIS A 325 -6.40 21.43 21.05
C HIS A 325 -5.50 22.05 22.14
N ASN A 326 -4.24 21.63 22.23
CA ASN A 326 -3.31 22.06 23.26
C ASN A 326 -2.07 22.80 22.72
N ASP A 327 -2.05 23.15 21.43
CA ASP A 327 -1.02 24.02 20.88
C ASP A 327 -1.27 25.49 21.29
N PRO A 328 -0.40 26.13 22.09
CA PRO A 328 -0.56 27.54 22.45
C PRO A 328 -0.52 28.47 21.23
N ALA A 329 0.05 28.06 20.09
CA ALA A 329 0.04 28.85 18.86
C ALA A 329 -1.35 28.88 18.17
N ALA A 330 -2.18 27.85 18.36
CA ALA A 330 -3.52 27.80 17.80
C ALA A 330 -4.52 28.72 18.52
N ARG A 331 -4.22 29.15 19.76
CA ARG A 331 -5.08 30.08 20.53
C ARG A 331 -4.94 31.55 20.12
N CYS A 332 -3.94 31.91 19.32
CA CYS A 332 -3.73 33.29 18.87
C CYS A 332 -4.36 33.60 17.50
N ALA A 333 -5.01 32.63 16.85
CA ALA A 333 -5.56 32.78 15.50
C ALA A 333 -7.09 32.58 15.41
N SER A 334 -7.81 32.66 16.53
CA SER A 334 -9.29 32.68 16.58
C SER A 334 -9.82 34.02 17.06
#